data_AF-A0A2N6NE17-F1
#
_entry.id   AF-A0A2N6NE17-F1
#
_cell.length_a   1.000
_cell.length_b   1.000
_cell.length_c   1.000
_cell.angle_alpha   90.00
_cell.angle_beta   90.00
_cell.angle_gamma   90.00
#
_symmetry.space_group_name_H-M   'P 1'
#
loop_
_entity.id
_entity.type
_entity.pdbx_description
1 polymer ?
#
loop_
_entity_poly.entity_id
_entity_poly.type
_entity_poly.pdbx_seq_one_letter_code
_entity_poly.pdbx_strand_id
1 'polypeptide(L)'
;MTKPSAGLESSIWAPLKQQHRNGATTKSSSVHESLRSRSVPPPPPSTMTAPAKPNSTPLGTPGLTPPQALHRFEQACQRLRWKFLDLEAAYQRALAPSAWVFTPEDAERNFKVDFYEFYAWIEQAIVLLLLVFAVSVPRERYSSGRAASSSHAYHHNVLRALDEDTNPLHEVLGKGDVNQALWKAKELRNRWKDAAEGRETPPLKMYDLAWIVGEVLKGLEGGYTVARSMVATEEIMVDYASDSGEGWDWMVEAMDWEP
;
A
#
# COMPACT_ATOMS: atom_id res chain seq x y z
N MET A 1 27.50 10.98 -28.49
CA MET A 1 26.06 11.24 -28.70
C MET A 1 25.30 10.77 -27.47
N THR A 2 24.91 11.70 -26.61
CA THR A 2 24.10 11.43 -25.41
C THR A 2 22.63 11.58 -25.77
N LYS A 3 21.83 10.52 -25.62
CA LYS A 3 20.37 10.62 -25.77
C LYS A 3 19.82 11.56 -24.70
N PRO A 4 18.94 12.53 -25.03
CA PRO A 4 18.25 13.30 -24.01
C PRO A 4 17.34 12.36 -23.22
N SER A 5 17.47 12.36 -21.90
CA SER A 5 16.59 11.63 -21.00
C SER A 5 15.24 12.35 -21.00
N ALA A 6 14.25 11.79 -21.68
CA ALA A 6 12.91 12.33 -21.68
C ALA A 6 12.25 11.98 -20.33
N GLY A 7 12.02 12.96 -19.48
CA GLY A 7 11.36 12.78 -18.19
C GLY A 7 9.84 12.67 -18.32
N LEU A 8 9.15 12.64 -17.18
CA LEU A 8 7.68 12.51 -17.11
C LEU A 8 6.94 13.66 -17.82
N GLU A 9 7.61 14.79 -18.05
CA GLU A 9 7.12 15.93 -18.82
C GLU A 9 6.92 15.65 -20.33
N SER A 10 7.53 14.59 -20.85
CA SER A 10 7.35 14.12 -22.23
C SER A 10 6.22 13.10 -22.38
N SER A 11 5.62 12.70 -21.26
CA SER A 11 4.54 11.72 -21.24
C SER A 11 3.29 12.26 -21.95
N ILE A 12 2.52 11.36 -22.57
CA ILE A 12 1.17 11.66 -23.08
C ILE A 12 0.22 12.15 -21.97
N TRP A 13 0.58 11.88 -20.72
CA TRP A 13 -0.15 12.28 -19.51
C TRP A 13 0.42 13.55 -18.86
N ALA A 14 1.50 14.11 -19.39
CA ALA A 14 2.02 15.38 -18.89
C ALA A 14 1.00 16.48 -19.13
N PRO A 15 0.85 17.46 -18.21
CA PRO A 15 0.02 18.62 -18.45
C PRO A 15 0.64 19.42 -19.59
N LEU A 16 0.21 19.12 -20.82
CA LEU A 16 0.59 19.86 -22.01
C LEU A 16 0.14 21.30 -21.75
N LYS A 17 1.09 22.22 -21.60
CA LYS A 17 0.79 23.65 -21.52
C LYS A 17 -0.20 23.93 -22.63
N GLN A 18 -1.43 24.31 -22.27
CA GLN A 18 -2.44 24.78 -23.20
C GLN A 18 -1.86 26.00 -23.91
N GLN A 19 -1.14 25.79 -25.00
CA GLN A 19 -0.76 26.87 -25.90
C GLN A 19 -2.04 27.31 -26.57
N HIS A 20 -2.43 28.53 -26.22
CA HIS A 20 -3.49 29.28 -26.88
C HIS A 20 -3.42 29.10 -28.39
N ARG A 21 -4.49 28.51 -28.93
CA ARG A 21 -4.81 28.49 -30.35
C ARG A 21 -4.84 29.94 -30.85
N ASN A 22 -3.95 30.30 -31.76
CA ASN A 22 -4.11 31.47 -32.63
C ASN A 22 -3.58 31.15 -34.03
N GLY A 23 -4.48 31.20 -35.01
CA GLY A 23 -4.15 31.69 -36.35
C GLY A 23 -3.86 30.67 -37.46
N ALA A 24 -4.80 30.63 -38.40
CA ALA A 24 -4.63 30.46 -39.85
C ALA A 24 -4.59 29.04 -40.48
N THR A 25 -5.58 28.87 -41.35
CA THR A 25 -5.85 27.87 -42.38
C THR A 25 -4.70 27.62 -43.37
N THR A 26 -4.51 26.35 -43.78
CA THR A 26 -4.49 25.92 -45.19
C THR A 26 -4.63 24.40 -45.31
N LYS A 27 -5.42 23.96 -46.29
CA LYS A 27 -5.58 22.56 -46.72
C LYS A 27 -4.26 22.03 -47.30
N SER A 28 -3.84 20.83 -46.91
CA SER A 28 -3.16 19.89 -47.81
C SER A 28 -3.25 18.48 -47.26
N SER A 29 -3.68 17.58 -48.13
CA SER A 29 -3.69 16.13 -47.99
C SER A 29 -2.28 15.57 -47.79
N SER A 30 -2.08 14.79 -46.72
CA SER A 30 -1.09 13.71 -46.76
C SER A 30 -1.60 12.53 -45.93
N VAL A 31 -1.92 11.46 -46.64
CA VAL A 31 -1.99 10.10 -46.13
C VAL A 31 -0.69 9.83 -45.38
N HIS A 32 -0.75 9.60 -44.08
CA HIS A 32 0.35 8.99 -43.35
C HIS A 32 -0.18 7.77 -42.61
N GLU A 33 0.31 6.63 -43.07
CA GLU A 33 0.02 5.29 -42.59
C GLU A 33 0.19 5.17 -41.08
N SER A 34 -0.83 4.58 -40.48
CA SER A 34 -0.80 4.00 -39.14
C SER A 34 0.24 2.87 -39.09
N LEU A 35 1.49 3.19 -38.75
CA LEU A 35 2.45 2.20 -38.26
C LEU A 35 2.05 1.78 -36.85
N ARG A 36 1.04 0.92 -36.76
CA ARG A 36 0.82 0.07 -35.58
C ARG A 36 2.00 -0.89 -35.52
N SER A 37 2.81 -0.79 -34.46
CA SER A 37 3.75 -1.82 -34.06
C SER A 37 3.03 -3.17 -33.99
N ARG A 38 3.27 -4.04 -34.96
CA ARG A 38 2.88 -5.45 -34.90
C ARG A 38 3.79 -6.13 -33.89
N SER A 39 3.27 -6.44 -32.71
CA SER A 39 3.92 -7.39 -31.80
C SER A 39 3.85 -8.78 -32.44
N VAL A 40 5.01 -9.35 -32.72
CA VAL A 40 5.18 -10.75 -33.15
C VAL A 40 5.08 -11.62 -31.89
N PRO A 41 4.32 -12.74 -31.91
CA PRO A 41 4.27 -13.65 -30.76
C PRO A 41 5.61 -14.42 -30.61
N PRO A 42 6.05 -14.74 -29.38
CA PRO A 42 7.25 -15.53 -29.16
C PRO A 42 7.05 -17.00 -29.58
N PRO A 43 8.10 -17.71 -30.06
CA PRO A 43 8.01 -19.13 -30.38
C PRO A 43 7.90 -19.99 -29.10
N PRO A 44 7.23 -21.16 -29.16
CA PRO A 44 7.16 -22.07 -28.02
C PRO A 44 8.52 -22.74 -27.76
N PRO A 45 8.92 -22.96 -26.49
CA PRO A 45 10.15 -23.69 -26.19
C PRO A 45 9.98 -25.20 -26.40
N SER A 46 10.94 -25.78 -27.11
CA SER A 46 11.08 -27.21 -27.39
C SER A 46 11.29 -28.04 -26.12
N THR A 47 10.57 -29.15 -26.05
CA THR A 47 10.66 -30.19 -25.02
C THR A 47 12.05 -30.84 -25.00
N MET A 48 12.80 -30.68 -23.91
CA MET A 48 13.91 -31.58 -23.57
C MET A 48 13.85 -31.95 -22.09
N THR A 49 13.71 -33.24 -21.86
CA THR A 49 13.70 -33.95 -20.58
C THR A 49 15.09 -33.91 -19.93
N ALA A 50 15.18 -33.48 -18.68
CA ALA A 50 16.37 -33.63 -17.83
C ALA A 50 15.94 -33.82 -16.35
N PRO A 51 16.77 -34.48 -15.52
CA PRO A 51 16.31 -35.39 -14.47
C PRO A 51 15.96 -34.70 -13.15
N ALA A 52 15.07 -35.35 -12.40
CA ALA A 52 14.61 -34.94 -11.08
C ALA A 52 15.76 -34.77 -10.08
N LYS A 53 15.80 -33.60 -9.42
CA LYS A 53 16.57 -33.36 -8.19
C LYS A 53 15.61 -33.32 -7.00
N PRO A 54 16.06 -33.77 -5.81
CA PRO A 54 15.21 -34.11 -4.70
C PRO A 54 14.56 -32.88 -4.06
N ASN A 55 13.29 -33.06 -3.70
CA ASN A 55 12.49 -32.18 -2.85
C ASN A 55 13.33 -31.57 -1.72
N SER A 56 13.45 -30.26 -1.73
CA SER A 56 13.68 -29.47 -0.54
C SER A 56 12.57 -28.44 -0.52
N THR A 57 11.47 -28.79 0.15
CA THR A 57 10.43 -27.86 0.54
C THR A 57 10.93 -27.15 1.80
N PRO A 58 11.20 -25.84 1.81
CA PRO A 58 11.18 -25.09 3.04
C PRO A 58 9.72 -24.68 3.26
N LEU A 59 9.02 -25.48 4.05
CA LEU A 59 7.73 -25.11 4.61
C LEU A 59 8.00 -24.09 5.74
N GLY A 60 7.64 -22.83 5.51
CA GLY A 60 7.73 -21.75 6.49
C GLY A 60 8.72 -20.68 6.07
N THR A 61 8.20 -19.50 5.72
CA THR A 61 9.00 -18.26 5.68
C THR A 61 9.73 -18.16 7.03
N PRO A 62 11.07 -18.01 7.08
CA PRO A 62 11.74 -17.76 8.36
C PRO A 62 11.10 -16.52 8.99
N GLY A 63 10.57 -16.68 10.20
CA GLY A 63 9.94 -15.57 10.93
C GLY A 63 10.95 -14.45 11.14
N LEU A 64 10.53 -13.20 10.92
CA LEU A 64 11.39 -12.04 11.15
C LEU A 64 11.82 -11.99 12.62
N THR A 65 13.10 -11.72 12.87
CA THR A 65 13.54 -11.39 14.23
C THR A 65 13.00 -10.02 14.65
N PRO A 66 12.89 -9.70 15.94
CA PRO A 66 12.41 -8.39 16.39
C PRO A 66 13.18 -7.20 15.79
N PRO A 67 14.53 -7.22 15.71
CA PRO A 67 15.28 -6.14 15.03
C PRO A 67 14.96 -6.03 13.53
N GLN A 68 14.81 -7.16 12.83
CA GLN A 68 14.44 -7.17 11.41
C GLN A 68 13.02 -6.63 11.18
N ALA A 69 12.06 -7.02 12.03
CA ALA A 69 10.70 -6.51 12.00
C ALA A 69 10.66 -5.00 12.24
N LEU A 70 11.45 -4.50 13.20
CA LEU A 70 11.59 -3.07 13.47
C LEU A 70 12.20 -2.32 12.28
N HIS A 71 13.25 -2.85 11.65
CA HIS A 71 13.84 -2.22 10.47
C HIS A 71 12.85 -2.12 9.31
N ARG A 72 12.09 -3.20 9.04
CA ARG A 72 11.03 -3.19 8.03
C ARG A 72 9.91 -2.22 8.40
N PHE A 73 9.57 -2.09 9.68
CA PHE A 73 8.61 -1.10 10.15
C PHE A 73 9.07 0.33 9.86
N GLU A 74 10.35 0.65 10.10
CA GLU A 74 10.91 1.96 9.80
C GLU A 74 10.83 2.28 8.30
N GLN A 75 11.19 1.32 7.44
CA GLN A 75 11.03 1.44 5.99
C GLN A 75 9.55 1.64 5.60
N ALA A 76 8.62 0.87 6.19
CA ALA A 76 7.19 1.01 5.96
C ALA A 76 6.68 2.41 6.36
N CYS A 77 7.14 2.94 7.48
CA CYS A 77 6.78 4.28 7.94
C CYS A 77 7.32 5.39 7.02
N GLN A 78 8.54 5.23 6.48
CA GLN A 78 9.07 6.16 5.47
C GLN A 78 8.19 6.15 4.21
N ARG A 79 7.79 4.96 3.74
CA ARG A 79 6.87 4.81 2.61
C ARG A 79 5.49 5.38 2.89
N LEU A 80 4.95 5.16 4.09
CA LEU A 80 3.65 5.67 4.51
C LEU A 80 3.63 7.20 4.54
N ARG A 81 4.70 7.85 5.05
CA ARG A 81 4.86 9.31 5.01
C ARG A 81 4.88 9.86 3.58
N TRP A 82 5.57 9.17 2.67
CA TRP A 82 5.55 9.54 1.25
C TRP A 82 4.13 9.43 0.67
N LYS A 83 3.47 8.29 0.90
CA LYS A 83 2.11 8.02 0.41
C LYS A 83 1.05 8.93 1.03
N PHE A 84 1.29 9.42 2.25
CA PHE A 84 0.41 10.39 2.88
C PHE A 84 0.33 11.70 2.09
N LEU A 85 1.45 12.19 1.55
CA LEU A 85 1.45 13.39 0.71
C LEU A 85 0.66 13.17 -0.60
N ASP A 86 0.81 11.98 -1.19
CA ASP A 86 0.05 11.59 -2.38
C ASP A 86 -1.46 11.54 -2.07
N LEU A 87 -1.84 10.97 -0.92
CA LEU A 87 -3.23 10.86 -0.45
C LEU A 87 -3.82 12.25 -0.15
N GLU A 88 -3.07 13.13 0.50
CA GLU A 88 -3.50 14.51 0.76
C GLU A 88 -3.75 15.25 -0.55
N ALA A 89 -2.83 15.14 -1.51
CA ALA A 89 -3.03 15.74 -2.83
C ALA A 89 -4.25 15.14 -3.55
N ALA A 90 -4.49 13.83 -3.43
CA ALA A 90 -5.69 13.18 -3.96
C ALA A 90 -6.97 13.70 -3.31
N TYR A 91 -6.95 13.92 -1.99
CA TYR A 91 -8.06 14.48 -1.25
C TYR A 91 -8.41 15.89 -1.74
N GLN A 92 -7.40 16.75 -1.93
CA GLN A 92 -7.61 18.10 -2.48
C GLN A 92 -8.20 18.06 -3.89
N ARG A 93 -7.76 17.11 -4.74
CA ARG A 93 -8.36 16.89 -6.07
C ARG A 93 -9.83 16.47 -5.95
N ALA A 94 -10.17 15.63 -4.98
CA ALA A 94 -11.56 15.21 -4.74
C ALA A 94 -12.45 16.33 -4.17
N LEU A 95 -11.90 17.27 -3.39
CA LEU A 95 -12.63 18.42 -2.89
C LEU A 95 -12.83 19.52 -3.93
N ALA A 96 -11.92 19.65 -4.90
CA ALA A 96 -12.02 20.62 -6.00
C ALA A 96 -11.81 19.99 -7.40
N PRO A 97 -12.69 19.06 -7.84
CA PRO A 97 -12.49 18.25 -9.06
C PRO A 97 -12.33 19.09 -10.34
N SER A 98 -13.08 20.19 -10.44
CA SER A 98 -13.10 21.05 -11.62
C SER A 98 -11.77 21.77 -11.86
N ALA A 99 -10.96 21.99 -10.82
CA ALA A 99 -9.62 22.56 -10.95
C ALA A 99 -8.63 21.59 -11.64
N TRP A 100 -8.97 20.30 -11.71
CA TRP A 100 -8.11 19.22 -12.17
C TRP A 100 -8.71 18.42 -13.34
N VAL A 101 -9.78 18.93 -13.98
CA VAL A 101 -10.43 18.29 -15.15
C VAL A 101 -11.01 16.90 -14.84
N PHE A 102 -11.39 16.66 -13.59
CA PHE A 102 -12.13 15.46 -13.19
C PHE A 102 -13.61 15.79 -12.99
N THR A 103 -14.49 14.82 -13.25
CA THR A 103 -15.87 14.88 -12.73
C THR A 103 -15.83 14.69 -11.21
N PRO A 104 -16.80 15.24 -10.45
CA PRO A 104 -16.87 15.00 -9.01
C PRO A 104 -16.91 13.52 -8.64
N GLU A 105 -17.66 12.74 -9.39
CA GLU A 105 -17.80 11.30 -9.19
C GLU A 105 -16.49 10.55 -9.44
N ASP A 106 -15.76 10.92 -10.50
CA ASP A 106 -14.46 10.29 -10.80
C ASP A 106 -13.40 10.69 -9.79
N ALA A 107 -13.33 11.96 -9.38
CA ALA A 107 -12.35 12.40 -8.40
C ALA A 107 -12.57 11.72 -7.03
N GLU A 108 -13.84 11.62 -6.59
CA GLU A 108 -14.19 10.93 -5.36
C GLU A 108 -13.91 9.41 -5.45
N ARG A 109 -14.20 8.77 -6.58
CA ARG A 109 -13.87 7.35 -6.81
C ARG A 109 -12.37 7.10 -6.72
N ASN A 110 -11.55 7.91 -7.39
CA ASN A 110 -10.09 7.76 -7.37
C ASN A 110 -9.53 7.94 -5.96
N PHE A 111 -9.98 8.96 -5.21
CA PHE A 111 -9.56 9.14 -3.82
C PHE A 111 -9.89 7.93 -2.94
N LYS A 112 -11.06 7.31 -3.12
CA LYS A 112 -11.45 6.10 -2.37
C LYS A 112 -10.53 4.92 -2.64
N VAL A 113 -10.09 4.76 -3.89
CA VAL A 113 -9.08 3.76 -4.27
C VAL A 113 -7.73 4.09 -3.62
N ASP A 114 -7.28 5.34 -3.71
CA ASP A 114 -6.04 5.80 -3.06
C ASP A 114 -6.07 5.55 -1.54
N PHE A 115 -7.20 5.80 -0.88
CA PHE A 115 -7.35 5.53 0.55
C PHE A 115 -7.36 4.02 0.85
N TYR A 116 -8.00 3.22 0.02
CA TYR A 116 -7.99 1.76 0.15
C TYR A 116 -6.56 1.20 0.11
N GLU A 117 -5.74 1.69 -0.83
CA GLU A 117 -4.31 1.34 -0.92
C GLU A 117 -3.53 1.87 0.28
N PHE A 118 -3.79 3.12 0.70
CA PHE A 118 -3.13 3.73 1.85
C PHE A 118 -3.38 2.95 3.15
N TYR A 119 -4.60 2.47 3.36
CA TYR A 119 -4.94 1.65 4.52
C TYR A 119 -4.14 0.34 4.57
N ALA A 120 -3.84 -0.29 3.42
CA ALA A 120 -3.01 -1.48 3.39
C ALA A 120 -1.59 -1.21 3.94
N TRP A 121 -1.02 -0.02 3.68
CA TRP A 121 0.26 0.40 4.25
C TRP A 121 0.19 0.61 5.77
N ILE A 122 -0.91 1.18 6.27
CA ILE A 122 -1.16 1.30 7.72
C ILE A 122 -1.14 -0.09 8.35
N GLU A 123 -1.90 -1.03 7.79
CA GLU A 123 -2.02 -2.36 8.36
C GLU A 123 -0.69 -3.12 8.32
N GLN A 124 0.05 -3.01 7.22
CA GLN A 124 1.39 -3.61 7.12
C GLN A 124 2.32 -3.08 8.23
N ALA A 125 2.28 -1.77 8.52
CA ALA A 125 3.07 -1.19 9.60
C ALA A 125 2.65 -1.74 10.98
N ILE A 126 1.34 -1.92 11.23
CA ILE A 126 0.84 -2.52 12.47
C ILE A 126 1.28 -3.97 12.62
N VAL A 127 1.19 -4.77 11.55
CA VAL A 127 1.64 -6.17 11.55
C VAL A 127 3.13 -6.25 11.86
N LEU A 128 3.94 -5.37 11.28
CA LEU A 128 5.38 -5.33 11.58
C LEU A 128 5.66 -4.95 13.04
N LEU A 129 4.90 -4.02 13.62
CA LEU A 129 4.99 -3.72 15.06
C LEU A 129 4.62 -4.93 15.92
N LEU A 130 3.53 -5.64 15.60
CA LEU A 130 3.13 -6.85 16.32
C LEU A 130 4.22 -7.94 16.25
N LEU A 131 4.88 -8.08 15.10
CA LEU A 131 5.98 -9.02 14.91
C LEU A 131 7.21 -8.68 15.76
N VAL A 132 7.49 -7.40 16.05
CA VAL A 132 8.55 -7.03 17.02
C VAL A 132 8.31 -7.72 18.35
N PHE A 133 7.07 -7.78 18.83
CA PHE A 133 6.70 -8.42 20.10
C PHE A 133 6.38 -9.91 19.98
N ALA A 134 6.75 -10.55 18.87
CA ALA A 134 6.39 -11.94 18.56
C ALA A 134 4.87 -12.23 18.59
N VAL A 135 4.03 -11.20 18.45
CA VAL A 135 2.57 -11.35 18.36
C VAL A 135 2.22 -11.71 16.92
N SER A 136 1.79 -12.95 16.71
CA SER A 136 1.37 -13.45 15.40
C SER A 136 -0.15 -13.41 15.28
N VAL A 137 -0.66 -12.72 14.26
CA VAL A 137 -2.08 -12.76 13.91
C VAL A 137 -2.32 -13.92 12.95
N PRO A 138 -3.12 -14.94 13.30
CA PRO A 138 -3.35 -16.08 12.43
C PRO A 138 -4.06 -15.65 11.14
N ARG A 139 -3.51 -16.02 9.98
CA ARG A 139 -4.27 -16.04 8.72
C ARG A 139 -5.04 -17.35 8.68
N GLU A 140 -6.37 -17.29 8.80
CA GLU A 140 -7.24 -18.47 8.69
C GLU A 140 -7.16 -19.04 7.26
N ARG A 141 -6.32 -20.06 7.06
CA ARG A 141 -6.22 -20.79 5.79
C ARG A 141 -7.36 -21.82 5.71
N TYR A 142 -8.57 -21.37 5.44
CA TYR A 142 -9.64 -22.30 5.11
C TYR A 142 -9.36 -22.98 3.77
N SER A 143 -9.30 -24.30 3.78
CA SER A 143 -8.99 -25.19 2.65
C SER A 143 -10.08 -25.23 1.55
N SER A 144 -10.98 -24.25 1.50
CA SER A 144 -12.13 -24.24 0.59
C SER A 144 -12.44 -22.83 0.04
N GLY A 145 -11.95 -22.53 -1.17
CA GLY A 145 -12.56 -21.66 -2.19
C GLY A 145 -13.08 -20.24 -1.85
N ARG A 146 -12.90 -19.69 -0.64
CA ARG A 146 -13.45 -18.40 -0.21
C ARG A 146 -12.36 -17.43 0.28
N ALA A 147 -11.29 -17.30 -0.49
CA ALA A 147 -10.12 -16.50 -0.14
C ALA A 147 -10.44 -15.02 0.20
N ALA A 148 -11.39 -14.41 -0.50
CA ALA A 148 -11.81 -13.02 -0.24
C ALA A 148 -12.45 -12.82 1.15
N SER A 149 -13.11 -13.83 1.71
CA SER A 149 -13.70 -13.74 3.07
C SER A 149 -12.64 -13.89 4.17
N SER A 150 -11.58 -14.67 3.90
CA SER A 150 -10.50 -14.94 4.85
C SER A 150 -9.62 -13.71 5.08
N SER A 151 -9.36 -12.93 4.03
CA SER A 151 -8.55 -11.71 4.15
C SER A 151 -9.30 -10.58 4.89
N HIS A 152 -10.62 -10.44 4.70
CA HIS A 152 -11.44 -9.52 5.52
C HIS A 152 -11.37 -9.83 7.02
N ALA A 153 -11.44 -11.13 7.37
CA ALA A 153 -11.29 -11.61 8.73
C ALA A 153 -9.87 -11.32 9.28
N TYR A 154 -8.83 -11.49 8.46
CA TYR A 154 -7.46 -11.18 8.85
C TYR A 154 -7.27 -9.71 9.25
N HIS A 155 -7.69 -8.77 8.39
CA HIS A 155 -7.61 -7.32 8.66
C HIS A 155 -8.34 -6.93 9.96
N HIS A 156 -9.43 -7.63 10.28
CA HIS A 156 -10.16 -7.44 11.54
C HIS A 156 -9.40 -8.02 12.73
N ASN A 157 -8.81 -9.19 12.58
CA ASN A 157 -8.03 -9.85 13.62
C ASN A 157 -6.77 -9.05 13.99
N VAL A 158 -6.17 -8.32 13.04
CA VAL A 158 -5.04 -7.41 13.32
C VAL A 158 -5.44 -6.32 14.32
N LEU A 159 -6.57 -5.65 14.11
CA LEU A 159 -7.04 -4.61 15.04
C LEU A 159 -7.51 -5.22 16.36
N ARG A 160 -8.21 -6.36 16.30
CA ARG A 160 -8.65 -7.07 17.50
C ARG A 160 -7.48 -7.47 18.40
N ALA A 161 -6.34 -7.87 17.83
CA ALA A 161 -5.15 -8.20 18.61
C ALA A 161 -4.65 -7.01 19.44
N LEU A 162 -4.84 -5.77 18.96
CA LEU A 162 -4.48 -4.56 19.70
C LEU A 162 -5.45 -4.29 20.86
N ASP A 163 -6.72 -4.66 20.73
CA ASP A 163 -7.74 -4.46 21.76
C ASP A 163 -7.49 -5.32 23.02
N GLU A 164 -6.66 -6.37 22.92
CA GLU A 164 -6.32 -7.23 24.06
C GLU A 164 -5.44 -6.49 25.08
N ASP A 165 -5.87 -6.38 26.33
CA ASP A 165 -5.14 -5.69 27.41
C ASP A 165 -3.72 -6.25 27.67
N THR A 166 -3.49 -7.51 27.29
CA THR A 166 -2.18 -8.18 27.38
C THR A 166 -1.23 -7.82 26.24
N ASN A 167 -1.71 -7.14 25.20
CA ASN A 167 -0.89 -6.74 24.07
C ASN A 167 0.08 -5.61 24.49
N PRO A 168 1.40 -5.71 24.23
CA PRO A 168 2.36 -4.65 24.55
C PRO A 168 2.06 -3.29 23.90
N LEU A 169 1.30 -3.28 22.82
CA LEU A 169 0.87 -2.09 22.10
C LEU A 169 -0.53 -1.59 22.53
N HIS A 170 -1.20 -2.26 23.47
CA HIS A 170 -2.56 -1.91 23.89
C HIS A 170 -2.65 -0.46 24.35
N GLU A 171 -1.69 -0.02 25.16
CA GLU A 171 -1.68 1.34 25.72
C GLU A 171 -1.58 2.45 24.65
N VAL A 172 -0.93 2.16 23.51
CA VAL A 172 -0.63 3.15 22.45
C VAL A 172 -1.54 3.01 21.22
N LEU A 173 -1.99 1.80 20.88
CA LEU A 173 -2.76 1.49 19.68
C LEU A 173 -4.11 0.80 19.98
N GLY A 174 -4.24 0.15 21.13
CA GLY A 174 -5.40 -0.66 21.52
C GLY A 174 -6.53 0.09 22.19
N LYS A 175 -6.32 1.35 22.58
CA LYS A 175 -7.33 2.17 23.25
C LYS A 175 -7.34 3.63 22.81
N GLY A 176 -8.34 4.35 23.30
CA GLY A 176 -8.49 5.79 23.09
C GLY A 176 -8.72 6.17 21.62
N ASP A 177 -8.35 7.41 21.29
CA ASP A 177 -8.62 8.01 19.97
C ASP A 177 -7.90 7.28 18.83
N VAL A 178 -6.69 6.78 19.09
CA VAL A 178 -5.90 6.03 18.09
C VAL A 178 -6.63 4.75 17.68
N ASN A 179 -7.11 3.96 18.63
CA ASN A 179 -7.86 2.74 18.33
C ASN A 179 -9.17 3.06 17.60
N GLN A 180 -9.87 4.11 18.03
CA GLN A 180 -11.09 4.55 17.35
C GLN A 180 -10.80 4.98 15.89
N ALA A 181 -9.69 5.68 15.66
CA ALA A 181 -9.27 6.09 14.33
C ALA A 181 -8.91 4.89 13.44
N LEU A 182 -8.21 3.87 13.99
CA LEU A 182 -7.91 2.62 13.28
C LEU A 182 -9.18 1.89 12.84
N TRP A 183 -10.15 1.73 13.74
CA TRP A 183 -11.43 1.10 13.43
C TRP A 183 -12.23 1.87 12.39
N LYS A 184 -12.28 3.21 12.48
CA LYS A 184 -12.91 4.06 11.47
C LYS A 184 -12.20 3.94 10.12
N ALA A 185 -10.87 3.95 10.09
CA ALA A 185 -10.10 3.77 8.86
C ALA A 185 -10.40 2.41 8.20
N LYS A 186 -10.49 1.35 9.00
CA LYS A 186 -10.89 0.02 8.53
C LYS A 186 -12.31 0.00 7.97
N GLU A 187 -13.24 0.66 8.65
CA GLU A 187 -14.62 0.78 8.19
C GLU A 187 -14.69 1.49 6.83
N LEU A 188 -13.94 2.59 6.66
CA LEU A 188 -13.82 3.29 5.39
C LEU A 188 -13.23 2.41 4.30
N ARG A 189 -12.13 1.69 4.57
CA ARG A 189 -11.54 0.72 3.63
C ARG A 189 -12.57 -0.33 3.20
N ASN A 190 -13.32 -0.89 4.15
CA ASN A 190 -14.35 -1.90 3.85
C ASN A 190 -15.48 -1.31 2.99
N ARG A 191 -15.94 -0.11 3.33
CA ARG A 191 -16.99 0.60 2.62
C ARG A 191 -16.56 0.96 1.19
N TRP A 192 -15.28 1.25 1.00
CA TRP A 192 -14.71 1.72 -0.27
C TRP A 192 -14.01 0.64 -1.09
N LYS A 193 -13.96 -0.62 -0.63
CA LYS A 193 -13.39 -1.76 -1.39
C LYS A 193 -13.98 -1.85 -2.79
N ASP A 194 -15.30 -1.69 -2.90
CA ASP A 194 -16.04 -1.78 -4.16
C ASP A 194 -16.33 -0.38 -4.75
N ALA A 195 -15.60 0.67 -4.33
CA ALA A 195 -15.83 2.03 -4.82
C ALA A 195 -15.63 2.14 -6.35
N ALA A 196 -14.76 1.31 -6.91
CA ALA A 196 -14.56 1.18 -8.36
C ALA A 196 -15.83 0.68 -9.08
N GLU A 197 -16.67 -0.11 -8.41
CA GLU A 197 -17.93 -0.65 -8.95
C GLU A 197 -19.10 0.35 -8.93
N GLY A 198 -18.87 1.57 -8.42
CA GLY A 198 -19.85 2.66 -8.47
C GLY A 198 -20.94 2.61 -7.40
N ARG A 199 -20.74 1.89 -6.28
CA ARG A 199 -21.68 1.91 -5.16
C ARG A 199 -21.72 3.29 -4.50
N GLU A 200 -22.93 3.80 -4.30
CA GLU A 200 -23.14 5.06 -3.57
C GLU A 200 -22.68 4.91 -2.12
N THR A 201 -21.88 5.87 -1.69
CA THR A 201 -21.36 5.97 -0.32
C THR A 201 -21.46 7.43 0.11
N PRO A 202 -21.57 7.72 1.43
CA PRO A 202 -21.65 9.10 1.88
C PRO A 202 -20.49 9.95 1.35
N PRO A 203 -20.71 11.24 1.03
CA PRO A 203 -19.68 12.12 0.49
C PRO A 203 -18.45 12.24 1.40
N LEU A 204 -17.27 12.45 0.80
CA LEU A 204 -16.01 12.51 1.56
C LEU A 204 -15.99 13.53 2.71
N LYS A 205 -16.66 14.67 2.52
CA LYS A 205 -16.78 15.74 3.53
C LYS A 205 -17.49 15.33 4.81
N MET A 206 -18.18 14.19 4.83
CA MET A 206 -18.84 13.65 6.02
C MET A 206 -17.86 12.95 6.97
N TYR A 207 -16.63 12.68 6.52
CA TYR A 207 -15.61 12.01 7.29
C TYR A 207 -14.48 12.97 7.64
N ASP A 208 -14.07 12.95 8.90
CA ASP A 208 -12.88 13.68 9.34
C ASP A 208 -11.61 12.87 9.04
N LEU A 209 -11.24 12.84 7.76
CA LEU A 209 -10.07 12.09 7.28
C LEU A 209 -8.76 12.62 7.85
N ALA A 210 -8.68 13.93 8.10
CA ALA A 210 -7.51 14.55 8.72
C ALA A 210 -7.32 14.02 10.15
N TRP A 211 -8.39 13.97 10.94
CA TRP A 211 -8.34 13.38 12.28
C TRP A 211 -8.04 11.88 12.24
N ILE A 212 -8.73 11.11 11.38
CA ILE A 212 -8.53 9.66 11.26
C ILE A 212 -7.06 9.35 10.95
N VAL A 213 -6.52 9.94 9.88
CA VAL A 213 -5.14 9.64 9.46
C VAL A 213 -4.13 10.21 10.46
N GLY A 214 -4.38 11.40 11.01
CA GLY A 214 -3.52 12.02 12.01
C GLY A 214 -3.35 11.18 13.27
N GLU A 215 -4.46 10.71 13.86
CA GLU A 215 -4.40 9.86 15.06
C GLU A 215 -3.76 8.50 14.77
N VAL A 216 -3.99 7.91 13.59
CA VAL A 216 -3.31 6.66 13.18
C VAL A 216 -1.79 6.86 13.10
N LEU A 217 -1.33 7.92 12.41
CA LEU A 217 0.11 8.18 12.27
C LEU A 217 0.78 8.47 13.62
N LYS A 218 0.11 9.22 14.49
CA LYS A 218 0.53 9.45 15.88
C LYS A 218 0.61 8.14 16.68
N GLY A 219 -0.36 7.25 16.50
CA GLY A 219 -0.34 5.91 17.06
C GLY A 219 0.88 5.10 16.65
N LEU A 220 1.22 5.11 15.34
CA LEU A 220 2.39 4.41 14.82
C LEU A 220 3.70 4.96 15.39
N GLU A 221 3.81 6.27 15.61
CA GLU A 221 4.96 6.89 16.28
C GLU A 221 5.05 6.47 17.77
N GLY A 222 3.91 6.36 18.46
CA GLY A 222 3.84 5.79 19.80
C GLY A 222 4.32 4.33 19.83
N GLY A 223 3.81 3.51 18.90
CA GLY A 223 4.21 2.11 18.73
C GLY A 223 5.70 1.94 18.44
N TYR A 224 6.27 2.81 17.60
CA TYR A 224 7.70 2.84 17.33
C TYR A 224 8.54 3.05 18.59
N THR A 225 8.12 3.98 19.46
CA THR A 225 8.84 4.28 20.70
C THR A 225 8.90 3.05 21.60
N VAL A 226 7.78 2.35 21.77
CA VAL A 226 7.70 1.11 22.58
C VAL A 226 8.53 -0.01 21.95
N ALA A 227 8.42 -0.21 20.63
CA ALA A 227 9.14 -1.24 19.89
C ALA A 227 10.67 -1.03 19.95
N ARG A 228 11.13 0.21 19.79
CA ARG A 228 12.55 0.56 19.87
C ARG A 228 13.13 0.31 21.26
N SER A 229 12.38 0.61 22.32
CA SER A 229 12.81 0.32 23.69
C SER A 229 12.94 -1.19 23.96
N MET A 230 12.05 -2.00 23.39
CA MET A 230 12.10 -3.45 23.49
C MET A 230 13.33 -4.02 22.78
N VAL A 231 13.56 -3.66 21.51
CA VAL A 231 14.72 -4.15 20.74
C VAL A 231 16.04 -3.72 21.38
N ALA A 232 16.14 -2.49 21.86
CA ALA A 232 17.33 -2.03 22.59
C ALA A 232 17.60 -2.84 23.87
N THR A 233 16.56 -3.32 24.54
CA THR A 233 16.70 -4.19 25.72
C THR A 233 17.19 -5.59 25.33
N GLU A 234 16.71 -6.14 24.21
CA GLU A 234 17.15 -7.43 23.68
C GLU A 234 18.60 -7.39 23.13
N GLU A 235 19.00 -6.33 22.42
CA GLU A 235 20.35 -6.16 21.88
C GLU A 235 21.42 -6.08 22.99
N ILE A 236 21.11 -5.47 24.14
CA ILE A 236 22.00 -5.46 25.31
C ILE A 236 22.24 -6.89 25.84
N MET A 237 21.33 -7.83 25.58
CA MET A 237 21.39 -9.21 26.06
C MET A 237 22.00 -10.19 25.06
N VAL A 238 22.14 -9.81 23.78
CA VAL A 238 22.50 -10.72 22.68
C VAL A 238 23.48 -10.04 21.71
N ASP A 239 24.78 -10.18 21.95
CA ASP A 239 25.84 -9.64 21.09
C ASP A 239 26.09 -10.53 19.86
N TYR A 240 25.22 -10.48 18.85
CA TYR A 240 25.54 -10.95 17.49
C TYR A 240 24.90 -10.03 16.42
N ALA A 241 25.70 -9.11 15.89
CA ALA A 241 25.30 -8.32 14.72
C ALA A 241 25.45 -9.15 13.44
N SER A 242 24.33 -9.59 12.86
CA SER A 242 24.26 -9.97 11.46
C SER A 242 23.54 -8.85 10.72
N ASP A 243 24.32 -7.95 10.12
CA ASP A 243 23.87 -6.97 9.14
C ASP A 243 23.39 -7.70 7.88
N SER A 244 22.14 -8.14 7.89
CA SER A 244 21.46 -8.51 6.65
C SER A 244 20.86 -7.24 6.08
N GLY A 245 21.59 -6.59 5.17
CA GLY A 245 21.09 -5.50 4.34
C GLY A 245 19.89 -5.94 3.51
N GLU A 246 18.73 -5.98 4.15
CA GLU A 246 17.47 -6.34 3.53
C GLU A 246 17.02 -5.19 2.63
N GLY A 247 17.14 -5.41 1.32
CA GLY A 247 16.70 -4.46 0.32
C GLY A 247 15.19 -4.21 0.34
N TRP A 248 14.73 -3.29 -0.50
CA TRP A 248 13.32 -2.89 -0.61
C TRP A 248 12.41 -3.93 -1.30
N ASP A 249 12.93 -5.11 -1.62
CA ASP A 249 12.24 -6.15 -2.41
C ASP A 249 10.97 -6.65 -1.72
N TRP A 250 11.02 -6.83 -0.39
CA TRP A 250 9.87 -7.25 0.41
C TRP A 250 8.69 -6.26 0.36
N MET A 251 8.98 -4.98 0.09
CA MET A 251 7.97 -3.92 0.02
C MET A 251 7.17 -3.97 -1.29
N VAL A 252 7.71 -4.61 -2.33
CA VAL A 252 7.07 -4.75 -3.64
C VAL A 252 6.31 -6.07 -3.75
N GLU A 253 6.78 -7.13 -3.09
CA GLU A 253 6.20 -8.48 -3.19
C GLU A 253 4.91 -8.71 -2.36
N ALA A 254 4.55 -7.80 -1.45
CA ALA A 254 3.52 -8.08 -0.43
C ALA A 254 2.20 -7.31 -0.59
N MET A 255 1.93 -6.70 -1.74
CA MET A 255 0.59 -6.15 -2.02
C MET A 255 -0.24 -7.13 -2.83
N ASP A 256 -0.31 -8.40 -2.41
CA ASP A 256 -1.38 -9.33 -2.84
C ASP A 256 -2.72 -8.70 -2.43
N TRP A 257 -3.22 -7.77 -3.25
CA TRP A 257 -4.60 -7.33 -3.23
C TRP A 257 -5.42 -8.60 -3.49
N GLU A 258 -6.32 -8.94 -2.56
CA GLU A 258 -7.05 -10.23 -2.50
C GLU A 258 -7.36 -10.85 -3.88
N PRO A 259 -7.26 -12.19 -4.01
CA PRO A 259 -7.24 -12.93 -5.27
C PRO A 259 -8.50 -12.80 -6.13
#